data_AF-A0A414T1Q6-F1
#
_entry.id   AF-A0A414T1Q6-F1
#
_cell.length_a   1.000
_cell.length_b   1.000
_cell.length_c   1.000
_cell.angle_alpha   90.00
_cell.angle_beta   90.00
_cell.angle_gamma   90.00
#
_symmetry.space_group_name_H-M   'P 1'
#
loop_
_entity.id
_entity.type
_entity.pdbx_description
1 polymer ?
#
loop_
_entity_poly.entity_id
_entity_poly.type
_entity_poly.pdbx_seq_one_letter_code
_entity_poly.pdbx_strand_id
1 'polypeptide(L)'
;MSYLEPFQSVALFENTFRHQLNKKTGKIDERKFVFDKHFGDGEGQLPVVPDRYRLIWMPGCPHSNKAMITLRLLGLDRVISVGKCGVLRDPRGWIFSEDLGGVDPVLKIHYLDDAYLKGDPDFVGRSTVPAIADVTIGAIVQNEAWDIPKYFVVDWKKYHKENAPDLYPEKLRTEIDELSAFINKHINAYACGFARSQEAFDEGYVSYFEALETLEERLSTRRFINGDYITLSDIHLYVALIRFHINYHLVFGVNKKRLEDYPNLWNYTRDIYQTEGFYDYTKLELIKRHYQQSPHMRAKLGNVYGLLGAGPDNRQLLSTTGREKLSADPENKFTYEKEDRPLYAHQNEADEITYMKENLLLPIEKAGAATFQTDLERFAYQEKDALTEIDKRLSKRKYLLGDTVTEADKLLYQTLLRHGYIYYYLYKLNFAKSFDFANIARYEAELKQIPDIADSIQIEDEKRKAFLGLEDAWNPYHLVFCGPEDEVWQ
;
A
#
# COMPACT_ATOMS: atom_id res chain seq x y z
N MET A 1 12.12 13.41 -27.89
CA MET A 1 11.13 12.72 -28.77
C MET A 1 10.60 11.54 -27.98
N SER A 2 9.29 11.47 -27.79
CA SER A 2 8.61 10.41 -27.04
C SER A 2 8.75 9.07 -27.78
N TYR A 3 9.42 8.09 -27.19
CA TYR A 3 9.63 6.73 -27.73
C TYR A 3 8.43 5.79 -27.56
N LEU A 4 7.21 6.32 -27.42
CA LEU A 4 6.01 5.50 -27.44
C LEU A 4 5.56 5.34 -28.89
N GLU A 5 6.09 4.32 -29.56
CA GLU A 5 5.64 3.95 -30.90
C GLU A 5 4.09 3.83 -30.94
N PRO A 6 3.44 4.47 -31.93
CA PRO A 6 2.00 4.36 -32.12
C PRO A 6 1.71 2.94 -32.60
N PHE A 7 1.08 2.15 -31.73
CA PHE A 7 0.81 0.73 -31.87
C PHE A 7 2.03 -0.20 -31.72
N GLN A 8 2.13 -0.86 -30.56
CA GLN A 8 3.00 -2.04 -30.44
C GLN A 8 2.16 -3.26 -30.82
N SER A 9 2.68 -4.04 -31.77
CA SER A 9 1.96 -5.09 -32.47
C SER A 9 1.64 -6.29 -31.56
N VAL A 10 0.78 -7.19 -32.05
CA VAL A 10 0.60 -8.54 -31.48
C VAL A 10 1.95 -9.23 -31.23
N ALA A 11 2.98 -8.94 -32.03
CA ALA A 11 4.32 -9.49 -31.82
C ALA A 11 4.93 -9.08 -30.47
N LEU A 12 4.70 -7.86 -29.98
CA LEU A 12 5.18 -7.47 -28.65
C LEU A 12 4.43 -8.24 -27.55
N PHE A 13 3.11 -8.38 -27.69
CA PHE A 13 2.31 -9.19 -26.77
C PHE A 13 2.88 -10.60 -26.69
N GLU A 14 3.04 -11.26 -27.84
CA GLU A 14 3.59 -12.61 -27.91
C GLU A 14 5.01 -12.68 -27.34
N ASN A 15 5.88 -11.73 -27.67
CA ASN A 15 7.25 -11.69 -27.15
C ASN A 15 7.30 -11.51 -25.62
N THR A 16 6.38 -10.73 -25.05
CA THR A 16 6.33 -10.49 -23.60
C THR A 16 5.96 -11.75 -22.82
N PHE A 17 5.09 -12.60 -23.39
CA PHE A 17 4.54 -13.78 -22.73
C PHE A 17 5.09 -15.11 -23.26
N ARG A 18 6.02 -15.10 -24.23
CA ARG A 18 6.51 -16.31 -24.93
C ARG A 18 7.04 -17.43 -24.03
N HIS A 19 7.65 -17.08 -22.88
CA HIS A 19 8.19 -18.05 -21.93
C HIS A 19 7.17 -18.50 -20.88
N GLN A 20 5.94 -17.99 -20.94
CA GLN A 20 4.85 -18.30 -20.01
C GLN A 20 3.74 -19.14 -20.66
N LEU A 21 3.88 -19.50 -21.94
CA LEU A 21 2.83 -20.14 -22.72
C LEU A 21 3.26 -21.54 -23.13
N ASN A 22 2.40 -22.50 -22.84
CA ASN A 22 2.53 -23.85 -23.31
C ASN A 22 2.18 -23.91 -24.80
N LYS A 23 3.18 -24.10 -25.66
CA LYS A 23 2.98 -24.11 -27.12
C LYS A 23 2.05 -25.24 -27.62
N LYS A 24 1.86 -26.31 -26.84
CA LYS A 24 1.02 -27.45 -27.25
C LYS A 24 -0.43 -27.24 -26.84
N THR A 25 -0.67 -26.77 -25.62
CA THR A 25 -2.03 -26.66 -25.06
C THR A 25 -2.63 -25.26 -25.21
N GLY A 26 -1.80 -24.24 -25.47
CA GLY A 26 -2.22 -22.84 -25.49
C GLY A 26 -2.54 -22.26 -24.11
N LYS A 27 -2.22 -23.00 -23.02
CA LYS A 27 -2.40 -22.60 -21.62
C LYS A 27 -1.17 -21.83 -21.11
N ILE A 28 -1.34 -21.11 -20.01
CA ILE A 28 -0.22 -20.50 -19.28
C ILE A 28 0.48 -21.59 -18.47
N ASP A 29 1.80 -21.69 -18.58
CA ASP A 29 2.61 -22.57 -17.73
C ASP A 29 2.81 -21.94 -16.34
N GLU A 30 2.89 -22.78 -15.32
CA GLU A 30 3.24 -22.34 -13.97
C GLU A 30 4.61 -21.66 -13.96
N ARG A 31 4.66 -20.49 -13.32
CA ARG A 31 5.89 -19.72 -13.23
C ARG A 31 6.77 -20.28 -12.12
N LYS A 32 8.04 -20.49 -12.43
CA LYS A 32 9.11 -20.60 -11.43
C LYS A 32 9.70 -19.23 -11.16
N PHE A 33 9.85 -18.88 -9.89
CA PHE A 33 10.53 -17.66 -9.46
C PHE A 33 12.01 -17.97 -9.25
N VAL A 34 12.88 -17.01 -9.58
CA VAL A 34 14.34 -17.19 -9.56
C VAL A 34 14.93 -16.70 -8.24
N PHE A 35 14.32 -15.67 -7.67
CA PHE A 35 14.73 -15.09 -6.40
C PHE A 35 13.75 -15.56 -5.33
N ASP A 36 14.02 -16.71 -4.72
CA ASP A 36 13.10 -17.44 -3.83
C ASP A 36 13.60 -17.55 -2.38
N LYS A 37 14.68 -16.83 -2.02
CA LYS A 37 15.24 -16.86 -0.67
C LYS A 37 14.25 -16.38 0.39
N HIS A 38 14.08 -17.17 1.45
CA HIS A 38 13.27 -16.80 2.60
C HIS A 38 13.94 -15.73 3.46
N PHE A 39 13.13 -14.94 4.19
CA PHE A 39 13.64 -14.04 5.20
C PHE A 39 13.89 -14.79 6.52
N GLY A 40 14.95 -14.42 7.23
CA GLY A 40 15.31 -15.02 8.52
C GLY A 40 16.80 -14.89 8.84
N ASP A 41 17.23 -15.53 9.92
CA ASP A 41 18.60 -15.43 10.47
C ASP A 41 19.50 -16.64 10.12
N GLY A 42 18.99 -17.58 9.33
CA GLY A 42 19.72 -18.77 8.89
C GLY A 42 20.70 -18.52 7.73
N GLU A 43 21.63 -19.45 7.52
CA GLU A 43 22.54 -19.41 6.39
C GLU A 43 21.78 -19.43 5.06
N GLY A 44 22.14 -18.51 4.14
CA GLY A 44 21.48 -18.38 2.83
C GLY A 44 20.14 -17.63 2.86
N GLN A 45 19.63 -17.23 4.03
CA GLN A 45 18.41 -16.44 4.18
C GLN A 45 18.68 -14.94 4.03
N LEU A 46 17.61 -14.18 3.79
CA LEU A 46 17.62 -12.72 3.75
C LEU A 46 17.41 -12.18 5.17
N PRO A 47 18.40 -11.52 5.79
CA PRO A 47 18.27 -11.07 7.17
C PRO A 47 17.20 -9.99 7.30
N VAL A 48 16.36 -10.07 8.33
CA VAL A 48 15.27 -9.12 8.59
C VAL A 48 15.84 -7.86 9.26
N VAL A 49 16.20 -6.86 8.45
CA VAL A 49 16.92 -5.64 8.86
C VAL A 49 16.19 -4.41 8.31
N PRO A 50 15.93 -3.37 9.14
CA PRO A 50 15.23 -2.17 8.72
C PRO A 50 16.07 -1.36 7.73
N ASP A 51 15.38 -0.67 6.83
CA ASP A 51 15.93 0.23 5.80
C ASP A 51 16.94 -0.41 4.83
N ARG A 52 17.09 -1.75 4.84
CA ARG A 52 17.91 -2.51 3.88
C ARG A 52 17.15 -2.87 2.60
N TYR A 53 15.84 -3.02 2.68
CA TYR A 53 15.05 -3.53 1.56
C TYR A 53 14.12 -2.49 0.97
N ARG A 54 13.83 -2.67 -0.31
CA ARG A 54 12.89 -1.85 -1.08
C ARG A 54 11.90 -2.73 -1.82
N LEU A 55 10.62 -2.58 -1.52
CA LEU A 55 9.53 -3.20 -2.28
C LEU A 55 9.29 -2.38 -3.56
N ILE A 56 9.49 -3.01 -4.71
CA ILE A 56 9.12 -2.46 -6.01
C ILE A 56 7.73 -2.97 -6.38
N TRP A 57 6.80 -2.04 -6.60
CA TRP A 57 5.40 -2.34 -6.94
C TRP A 57 4.88 -1.50 -8.11
N MET A 58 3.77 -1.93 -8.69
CA MET A 58 3.05 -1.16 -9.71
C MET A 58 1.54 -1.20 -9.40
N PRO A 59 0.86 -0.05 -9.22
CA PRO A 59 -0.54 -0.01 -8.75
C PRO A 59 -1.55 -0.81 -9.58
N GLY A 60 -1.31 -0.95 -10.89
CA GLY A 60 -2.13 -1.76 -11.78
C GLY A 60 -1.98 -3.27 -11.59
N CYS A 61 -0.85 -3.77 -11.08
CA CYS A 61 -0.58 -5.20 -10.97
C CYS A 61 -1.24 -5.80 -9.72
N PRO A 62 -2.09 -6.84 -9.84
CA PRO A 62 -2.74 -7.47 -8.67
C PRO A 62 -1.73 -8.05 -7.69
N HIS A 63 -0.68 -8.70 -8.18
CA HIS A 63 0.31 -9.36 -7.36
C HIS A 63 1.04 -8.36 -6.45
N SER A 64 1.50 -7.24 -7.01
CA SER A 64 2.21 -6.25 -6.20
C SER A 64 1.28 -5.44 -5.31
N ASN A 65 -0.01 -5.36 -5.66
CA ASN A 65 -1.02 -4.73 -4.82
C ASN A 65 -1.26 -5.52 -3.53
N LYS A 66 -1.21 -6.86 -3.58
CA LYS A 66 -1.28 -7.71 -2.37
C LYS A 66 -0.15 -7.35 -1.40
N ALA A 67 1.08 -7.37 -1.90
CA ALA A 67 2.27 -7.03 -1.13
C ALA A 67 2.17 -5.63 -0.52
N MET A 68 1.73 -4.63 -1.30
CA MET A 68 1.60 -3.24 -0.83
C MET A 68 0.52 -3.08 0.25
N ILE A 69 -0.66 -3.69 0.07
CA ILE A 69 -1.74 -3.67 1.07
C ILE A 69 -1.25 -4.33 2.36
N THR A 70 -0.69 -5.54 2.28
CA THR A 70 -0.15 -6.25 3.44
C THR A 70 0.94 -5.44 4.15
N LEU A 71 1.89 -4.88 3.40
CA LEU A 71 2.97 -4.05 3.95
C LEU A 71 2.43 -2.86 4.74
N ARG A 72 1.35 -2.21 4.28
CA ARG A 72 0.74 -1.05 4.95
C ARG A 72 -0.14 -1.41 6.12
N LEU A 73 -0.94 -2.47 6.01
CA LEU A 73 -1.73 -2.97 7.13
C LEU A 73 -0.82 -3.30 8.33
N LEU A 74 0.37 -3.84 8.07
CA LEU A 74 1.35 -4.19 9.09
C LEU A 74 2.27 -3.02 9.51
N GLY A 75 2.21 -1.86 8.83
CA GLY A 75 3.09 -0.70 9.08
C GLY A 75 4.57 -0.95 8.76
N LEU A 76 4.85 -1.87 7.84
CA LEU A 76 6.20 -2.27 7.45
C LEU A 76 6.87 -1.30 6.48
N ASP A 77 6.13 -0.36 5.91
CA ASP A 77 6.73 0.78 5.22
C ASP A 77 7.59 1.63 6.15
N ARG A 78 7.52 1.53 7.48
CA ARG A 78 8.53 2.15 8.36
C ARG A 78 9.93 1.62 8.17
N VAL A 79 10.06 0.35 7.78
CA VAL A 79 11.34 -0.37 7.73
C VAL A 79 11.66 -0.93 6.34
N ILE A 80 10.72 -0.91 5.40
CA ILE A 80 10.90 -1.31 4.01
C ILE A 80 10.51 -0.13 3.13
N SER A 81 11.46 0.40 2.36
CA SER A 81 11.17 1.49 1.42
C SER A 81 10.34 1.00 0.23
N VAL A 82 9.66 1.90 -0.50
CA VAL A 82 8.77 1.53 -1.62
C VAL A 82 9.18 2.27 -2.89
N GLY A 83 9.38 1.52 -3.97
CA GLY A 83 9.58 2.05 -5.32
C GLY A 83 8.39 1.75 -6.23
N LYS A 84 7.96 2.74 -7.01
CA LYS A 84 6.76 2.65 -7.83
C LYS A 84 7.14 2.67 -9.31
N CYS A 85 7.01 1.53 -9.97
CA CYS A 85 7.14 1.47 -11.41
C CYS A 85 6.03 2.27 -12.09
N GLY A 86 6.32 2.69 -13.31
CA GLY A 86 5.38 3.38 -14.16
C GLY A 86 4.18 2.57 -14.57
N VAL A 87 3.08 3.27 -14.82
CA VAL A 87 1.77 2.67 -15.13
C VAL A 87 1.84 1.95 -16.48
N LEU A 88 2.59 2.51 -17.42
CA LEU A 88 2.81 1.93 -18.74
C LEU A 88 4.13 1.17 -18.75
N ARG A 89 4.09 -0.06 -19.27
CA ARG A 89 5.28 -0.92 -19.35
C ARG A 89 5.99 -0.64 -20.68
N ASP A 90 7.31 -0.48 -20.62
CA ASP A 90 8.16 -0.41 -21.81
C ASP A 90 8.37 -1.82 -22.41
N PRO A 91 8.70 -1.98 -23.71
CA PRO A 91 9.08 -3.28 -24.26
C PRO A 91 10.12 -4.03 -23.42
N ARG A 92 11.15 -3.31 -22.93
CA ARG A 92 12.20 -3.86 -22.08
C ARG A 92 11.65 -4.37 -20.75
N GLY A 93 10.71 -3.66 -20.13
CA GLY A 93 10.28 -4.01 -18.78
C GLY A 93 9.48 -2.94 -18.07
N TRP A 94 9.37 -3.11 -16.76
CA TRP A 94 8.92 -2.04 -15.89
C TRP A 94 9.98 -0.93 -15.88
N ILE A 95 9.49 0.31 -16.00
CA ILE A 95 10.29 1.53 -16.12
C ILE A 95 9.86 2.51 -15.03
N PHE A 96 10.77 3.31 -14.48
CA PHE A 96 10.48 4.32 -13.46
C PHE A 96 10.16 5.69 -14.07
N SER A 97 9.26 5.71 -15.07
CA SER A 97 9.00 6.89 -15.92
C SER A 97 8.35 8.07 -15.22
N GLU A 98 7.68 7.84 -14.10
CA GLU A 98 6.94 8.85 -13.34
C GLU A 98 7.79 9.47 -12.22
N ASP A 99 8.97 8.91 -11.94
CA ASP A 99 9.92 9.48 -10.98
C ASP A 99 10.79 10.57 -11.65
N LEU A 100 11.35 11.47 -10.85
CA LEU A 100 12.18 12.57 -11.34
C LEU A 100 13.40 12.02 -12.11
N GLY A 101 13.58 12.47 -13.35
CA GLY A 101 14.64 11.97 -14.24
C GLY A 101 14.37 10.58 -14.81
N GLY A 102 13.20 9.99 -14.56
CA GLY A 102 12.81 8.68 -15.07
C GLY A 102 13.58 7.52 -14.42
N VAL A 103 14.04 7.69 -13.18
CA VAL A 103 14.84 6.70 -12.44
C VAL A 103 14.24 6.41 -11.07
N ASP A 104 14.35 5.16 -10.60
CA ASP A 104 14.04 4.86 -9.20
C ASP A 104 14.95 5.70 -8.30
N PRO A 105 14.40 6.41 -7.32
CA PRO A 105 15.17 7.35 -6.50
C PRO A 105 16.24 6.72 -5.63
N VAL A 106 16.11 5.44 -5.27
CA VAL A 106 17.04 4.75 -4.38
C VAL A 106 18.01 3.90 -5.19
N LEU A 107 17.49 3.08 -6.10
CA LEU A 107 18.28 2.15 -6.92
C LEU A 107 19.00 2.86 -8.07
N LYS A 108 18.58 4.09 -8.44
CA LYS A 108 19.15 4.90 -9.54
C LYS A 108 19.14 4.16 -10.89
N ILE A 109 18.07 3.43 -11.16
CA ILE A 109 17.87 2.65 -12.39
C ILE A 109 16.66 3.17 -13.16
N HIS A 110 16.73 3.13 -14.49
CA HIS A 110 15.59 3.44 -15.35
C HIS A 110 14.63 2.25 -15.46
N TYR A 111 15.18 1.03 -15.50
CA TYR A 111 14.42 -0.20 -15.71
C TYR A 111 14.62 -1.15 -14.55
N LEU A 112 13.54 -1.77 -14.08
CA LEU A 112 13.61 -2.80 -13.03
C LEU A 112 14.51 -3.98 -13.43
N ASP A 113 14.58 -4.23 -14.73
CA ASP A 113 15.45 -5.24 -15.35
C ASP A 113 16.92 -5.11 -14.93
N ASP A 114 17.41 -3.87 -14.72
CA ASP A 114 18.79 -3.63 -14.29
C ASP A 114 19.05 -4.21 -12.89
N ALA A 115 18.06 -4.17 -11.98
CA ALA A 115 18.19 -4.76 -10.65
C ALA A 115 18.06 -6.29 -10.67
N TYR A 116 17.28 -6.85 -11.60
CA TYR A 116 17.20 -8.30 -11.82
C TYR A 116 18.56 -8.85 -12.29
N LEU A 117 19.15 -8.23 -13.31
CA LEU A 117 20.47 -8.62 -13.85
C LEU A 117 21.61 -8.41 -12.84
N LYS A 118 21.49 -7.46 -11.92
CA LYS A 118 22.43 -7.34 -10.79
C LYS A 118 22.31 -8.49 -9.79
N GLY A 119 21.10 -9.01 -9.58
CA GLY A 119 20.86 -10.13 -8.67
C GLY A 119 21.29 -11.48 -9.27
N ASP A 120 21.09 -11.64 -10.56
CA ASP A 120 21.53 -12.79 -11.35
C ASP A 120 21.89 -12.31 -12.78
N PRO A 121 23.20 -12.22 -13.11
CA PRO A 121 23.65 -11.79 -14.44
C PRO A 121 23.18 -12.68 -15.59
N ASP A 122 22.84 -13.94 -15.29
CA ASP A 122 22.35 -14.93 -16.25
C ASP A 122 20.82 -15.02 -16.23
N PHE A 123 20.12 -14.10 -15.57
CA PHE A 123 18.66 -14.11 -15.46
C PHE A 123 17.98 -14.14 -16.84
N VAL A 124 17.37 -15.27 -17.17
CA VAL A 124 16.52 -15.44 -18.34
C VAL A 124 15.06 -15.44 -17.91
N GLY A 125 14.40 -14.30 -18.01
CA GLY A 125 13.02 -14.20 -17.59
C GLY A 125 12.39 -12.83 -17.82
N ARG A 126 11.21 -12.64 -17.23
CA ARG A 126 10.56 -11.32 -17.17
C ARG A 126 10.80 -10.73 -15.80
N SER A 127 11.36 -9.53 -15.77
CA SER A 127 11.45 -8.69 -14.59
C SER A 127 10.03 -8.29 -14.14
N THR A 128 9.61 -8.75 -12.95
CA THR A 128 8.22 -8.70 -12.48
C THR A 128 8.07 -7.81 -11.26
N VAL A 129 6.83 -7.45 -10.96
CA VAL A 129 6.44 -6.89 -9.65
C VAL A 129 5.41 -7.83 -9.01
N PRO A 130 5.38 -7.96 -7.67
CA PRO A 130 6.28 -7.32 -6.72
C PRO A 130 7.68 -7.92 -6.80
N ALA A 131 8.68 -7.11 -6.44
CA ALA A 131 10.05 -7.56 -6.26
C ALA A 131 10.66 -6.82 -5.08
N ILE A 132 11.46 -7.48 -4.27
CA ILE A 132 12.20 -6.87 -3.17
C ILE A 132 13.66 -6.74 -3.60
N ALA A 133 14.14 -5.50 -3.60
CA ALA A 133 15.54 -5.18 -3.82
C ALA A 133 16.27 -5.03 -2.48
N ASP A 134 17.49 -5.53 -2.39
CA ASP A 134 18.45 -5.13 -1.36
C ASP A 134 19.13 -3.84 -1.83
N VAL A 135 18.90 -2.74 -1.12
CA VAL A 135 19.38 -1.40 -1.54
C VAL A 135 20.89 -1.27 -1.41
N THR A 136 21.54 -2.10 -0.59
CA THR A 136 22.99 -2.04 -0.36
C THR A 136 23.79 -2.52 -1.57
N ILE A 137 23.22 -3.44 -2.34
CA ILE A 137 23.81 -3.99 -3.57
C ILE A 137 23.02 -3.57 -4.83
N GLY A 138 21.85 -2.96 -4.65
CA GLY A 138 20.98 -2.49 -5.74
C GLY A 138 20.42 -3.62 -6.61
N ALA A 139 20.20 -4.80 -6.03
CA ALA A 139 19.82 -6.02 -6.74
C ALA A 139 18.51 -6.61 -6.21
N ILE A 140 17.75 -7.27 -7.08
CA ILE A 140 16.58 -8.07 -6.65
C ILE A 140 17.06 -9.30 -5.89
N VAL A 141 16.43 -9.55 -4.75
CA VAL A 141 16.75 -10.68 -3.86
C VAL A 141 15.54 -11.59 -3.59
N GLN A 142 14.33 -11.13 -3.88
CA GLN A 142 13.10 -11.90 -3.70
C GLN A 142 12.02 -11.41 -4.69
N ASN A 143 11.37 -12.31 -5.43
CA ASN A 143 10.28 -11.95 -6.36
C ASN A 143 9.08 -12.92 -6.38
N GLU A 144 9.00 -13.84 -5.43
CA GLU A 144 7.88 -14.77 -5.23
C GLU A 144 6.64 -13.99 -4.79
N ALA A 145 5.83 -13.65 -5.78
CA ALA A 145 4.66 -12.80 -5.62
C ALA A 145 3.63 -13.34 -4.62
N TRP A 146 3.56 -14.66 -4.47
CA TRP A 146 2.58 -15.31 -3.61
C TRP A 146 3.02 -15.36 -2.15
N ASP A 147 4.31 -15.50 -1.90
CA ASP A 147 4.84 -15.63 -0.55
C ASP A 147 5.24 -14.30 0.07
N ILE A 148 5.55 -13.26 -0.72
CA ILE A 148 5.93 -11.94 -0.19
C ILE A 148 4.95 -11.42 0.88
N PRO A 149 3.62 -11.43 0.68
CA PRO A 149 2.67 -11.08 1.75
C PRO A 149 2.83 -11.94 3.01
N LYS A 150 3.09 -13.24 2.86
CA LYS A 150 3.28 -14.17 3.98
C LYS A 150 4.60 -13.91 4.72
N TYR A 151 5.68 -13.61 4.01
CA TYR A 151 6.96 -13.19 4.61
C TYR A 151 6.79 -11.91 5.43
N PHE A 152 6.00 -10.96 4.94
CA PHE A 152 5.67 -9.75 5.70
C PHE A 152 4.92 -10.08 7.00
N VAL A 153 3.96 -11.02 6.96
CA VAL A 153 3.20 -11.40 8.17
C VAL A 153 4.06 -12.22 9.15
N VAL A 154 4.87 -13.16 8.67
CA VAL A 154 5.57 -14.12 9.53
C VAL A 154 6.97 -13.64 9.91
N ASP A 155 7.80 -13.32 8.92
CA ASP A 155 9.24 -13.12 9.13
C ASP A 155 9.54 -11.70 9.64
N TRP A 156 8.72 -10.73 9.22
CA TRP A 156 8.86 -9.31 9.57
C TRP A 156 8.11 -8.89 10.83
N LYS A 157 7.54 -9.85 11.56
CA LYS A 157 6.69 -9.64 12.75
C LYS A 157 7.30 -8.69 13.79
N LYS A 158 8.61 -8.77 14.03
CA LYS A 158 9.30 -7.89 14.99
C LYS A 158 9.20 -6.38 14.66
N TYR A 159 8.88 -6.01 13.43
CA TYR A 159 8.74 -4.62 12.97
C TYR A 159 7.30 -4.19 12.67
N HIS A 160 6.31 -5.05 12.92
CA HIS A 160 4.90 -4.69 12.77
C HIS A 160 4.54 -3.52 13.67
N LYS A 161 3.58 -2.69 13.24
CA LYS A 161 3.07 -1.58 14.04
C LYS A 161 2.31 -2.06 15.26
N GLU A 162 2.21 -1.20 16.26
CA GLU A 162 1.28 -1.41 17.35
C GLU A 162 -0.13 -1.61 16.76
N ASN A 163 -0.87 -2.57 17.31
CA ASN A 163 -2.19 -2.94 16.80
C ASN A 163 -2.18 -3.32 15.31
N ALA A 164 -1.08 -3.90 14.80
CA ALA A 164 -1.10 -4.52 13.49
C ALA A 164 -2.12 -5.69 13.47
N PRO A 165 -2.89 -5.84 12.38
CA PRO A 165 -3.85 -6.92 12.27
C PRO A 165 -3.14 -8.27 12.14
N ASP A 166 -3.68 -9.29 12.81
CA ASP A 166 -3.29 -10.68 12.61
C ASP A 166 -3.92 -11.20 11.31
N LEU A 167 -3.17 -11.11 10.21
CA LEU A 167 -3.62 -11.52 8.88
C LEU A 167 -3.44 -13.02 8.62
N TYR A 168 -2.76 -13.76 9.51
CA TYR A 168 -2.45 -15.18 9.34
C TYR A 168 -2.49 -15.95 10.68
N PRO A 169 -3.64 -15.90 11.40
CA PRO A 169 -3.77 -16.47 12.73
C PRO A 169 -3.59 -17.98 12.69
N GLU A 170 -2.90 -18.52 13.69
CA GLU A 170 -2.48 -19.94 13.74
C GLU A 170 -3.63 -20.92 13.47
N LYS A 171 -4.80 -20.67 14.06
CA LYS A 171 -5.99 -21.53 13.93
C LYS A 171 -6.57 -21.60 12.52
N LEU A 172 -6.31 -20.60 11.67
CA LEU A 172 -6.88 -20.50 10.33
C LEU A 172 -5.85 -20.72 9.22
N ARG A 173 -4.56 -20.96 9.55
CA ARG A 173 -3.48 -21.03 8.55
C ARG A 173 -3.75 -22.02 7.42
N THR A 174 -4.19 -23.23 7.74
CA THR A 174 -4.53 -24.25 6.74
C THR A 174 -5.63 -23.77 5.80
N GLU A 175 -6.73 -23.24 6.35
CA GLU A 175 -7.85 -22.74 5.54
C GLU A 175 -7.45 -21.52 4.71
N ILE A 176 -6.62 -20.62 5.25
CA ILE A 176 -6.11 -19.45 4.53
C ILE A 176 -5.22 -19.88 3.35
N ASP A 177 -4.33 -20.86 3.55
CA ASP A 177 -3.45 -21.36 2.50
C ASP A 177 -4.26 -22.06 1.40
N GLU A 178 -5.23 -22.90 1.78
CA GLU A 178 -6.14 -23.58 0.84
C GLU A 178 -6.98 -22.59 0.01
N LEU A 179 -7.61 -21.61 0.66
CA LEU A 179 -8.39 -20.58 -0.02
C LEU A 179 -7.49 -19.70 -0.89
N SER A 180 -6.31 -19.33 -0.42
CA SER A 180 -5.35 -18.57 -1.21
C SER A 180 -4.94 -19.32 -2.48
N ALA A 181 -4.66 -20.62 -2.37
CA ALA A 181 -4.35 -21.46 -3.52
C ALA A 181 -5.54 -21.55 -4.49
N PHE A 182 -6.75 -21.75 -3.98
CA PHE A 182 -7.99 -21.75 -4.78
C PHE A 182 -8.19 -20.43 -5.53
N ILE A 183 -8.10 -19.30 -4.84
CA ILE A 183 -8.24 -17.96 -5.42
C ILE A 183 -7.17 -17.73 -6.48
N ASN A 184 -5.91 -18.04 -6.17
CA ASN A 184 -4.80 -17.83 -7.09
C ASN A 184 -4.95 -18.66 -8.36
N LYS A 185 -5.49 -19.88 -8.26
CA LYS A 185 -5.71 -20.77 -9.40
C LYS A 185 -6.92 -20.38 -10.23
N HIS A 186 -8.04 -20.03 -9.59
CA HIS A 186 -9.34 -19.92 -10.27
C HIS A 186 -9.83 -18.47 -10.46
N ILE A 187 -9.40 -17.52 -9.64
CA ILE A 187 -9.91 -16.13 -9.62
C ILE A 187 -8.83 -15.14 -10.06
N ASN A 188 -8.10 -15.43 -11.15
CA ASN A 188 -7.14 -14.47 -11.70
C ASN A 188 -7.47 -14.01 -13.13
N ALA A 189 -8.44 -14.64 -13.83
CA ALA A 189 -8.84 -14.36 -15.22
C ALA A 189 -7.70 -14.44 -16.27
N TYR A 190 -6.44 -14.65 -15.87
CA TYR A 190 -5.29 -14.81 -16.77
C TYR A 190 -5.46 -16.06 -17.64
N ALA A 191 -6.03 -17.14 -17.11
CA ALA A 191 -6.31 -18.35 -17.88
C ALA A 191 -7.14 -18.07 -19.14
N CYS A 192 -8.11 -17.16 -19.06
CA CYS A 192 -8.88 -16.66 -20.21
C CYS A 192 -8.06 -15.65 -21.02
N GLY A 193 -7.50 -14.65 -20.33
CA GLY A 193 -6.82 -13.51 -20.93
C GLY A 193 -5.64 -13.87 -21.84
N PHE A 194 -4.93 -14.95 -21.53
CA PHE A 194 -3.75 -15.39 -22.28
C PHE A 194 -3.94 -16.73 -22.99
N ALA A 195 -5.16 -17.28 -23.05
CA ALA A 195 -5.44 -18.45 -23.86
C ALA A 195 -5.05 -18.24 -25.33
N ARG A 196 -4.58 -19.30 -25.99
CA ARG A 196 -4.24 -19.33 -27.43
C ARG A 196 -5.08 -20.33 -28.24
N SER A 197 -6.05 -20.98 -27.60
CA SER A 197 -7.06 -21.81 -28.23
C SER A 197 -8.43 -21.50 -27.62
N GLN A 198 -9.49 -21.76 -28.38
CA GLN A 198 -10.86 -21.62 -27.88
C GLN A 198 -11.12 -22.57 -26.71
N GLU A 199 -10.67 -23.84 -26.82
CA GLU A 199 -10.76 -24.83 -25.74
C GLU A 199 -10.16 -24.32 -24.41
N ALA A 200 -8.93 -23.78 -24.44
CA ALA A 200 -8.28 -23.28 -23.23
C ALA A 200 -8.97 -22.05 -22.64
N PHE A 201 -9.54 -21.19 -23.51
CA PHE A 201 -10.35 -20.06 -23.08
C PHE A 201 -11.64 -20.55 -22.40
N ASP A 202 -12.39 -21.46 -23.03
CA ASP A 202 -13.68 -21.96 -22.55
C ASP A 202 -13.52 -22.71 -21.21
N GLU A 203 -12.49 -23.56 -21.08
CA GLU A 203 -12.16 -24.21 -19.81
C GLU A 203 -11.88 -23.19 -18.70
N GLY A 204 -11.04 -22.19 -18.98
CA GLY A 204 -10.73 -21.13 -18.03
C GLY A 204 -11.96 -20.29 -17.67
N TYR A 205 -12.84 -20.03 -18.65
CA TYR A 205 -14.04 -19.23 -18.49
C TYR A 205 -15.06 -19.93 -17.60
N VAL A 206 -15.32 -21.21 -17.85
CA VAL A 206 -16.18 -22.05 -17.01
C VAL A 206 -15.63 -22.10 -15.58
N SER A 207 -14.34 -22.42 -15.42
CA SER A 207 -13.71 -22.51 -14.11
C SER A 207 -13.76 -21.20 -13.32
N TYR A 208 -13.56 -20.06 -13.99
CA TYR A 208 -13.61 -18.73 -13.36
C TYR A 208 -14.99 -18.44 -12.77
N PHE A 209 -16.06 -18.68 -13.54
CA PHE A 209 -17.41 -18.40 -13.08
C PHE A 209 -17.93 -19.43 -12.06
N GLU A 210 -17.57 -20.71 -12.17
CA GLU A 210 -17.88 -21.71 -11.14
C GLU A 210 -17.24 -21.35 -9.79
N ALA A 211 -16.01 -20.85 -9.81
CA ALA A 211 -15.33 -20.40 -8.62
C ALA A 211 -15.97 -19.13 -8.01
N LEU A 212 -16.44 -18.18 -8.85
CA LEU A 212 -17.22 -17.04 -8.36
C LEU A 212 -18.55 -17.48 -7.72
N GLU A 213 -19.29 -18.43 -8.29
CA GLU A 213 -20.52 -18.94 -7.67
C GLU A 213 -20.23 -19.63 -6.32
N THR A 214 -19.14 -20.38 -6.21
CA THR A 214 -18.70 -21.01 -4.95
C THR A 214 -18.41 -19.97 -3.87
N LEU A 215 -17.73 -18.88 -4.23
CA LEU A 215 -17.42 -17.79 -3.30
C LEU A 215 -18.65 -16.95 -2.96
N GLU A 216 -19.56 -16.75 -3.90
CA GLU A 216 -20.86 -16.08 -3.68
C GLU A 216 -21.68 -16.82 -2.63
N GLU A 217 -21.78 -18.15 -2.73
CA GLU A 217 -22.45 -18.99 -1.74
C GLU A 217 -21.74 -18.90 -0.38
N ARG A 218 -20.41 -19.03 -0.35
CA ARG A 218 -19.64 -18.96 0.89
C ARG A 218 -19.83 -17.63 1.64
N LEU A 219 -19.86 -16.51 0.92
CA LEU A 219 -19.98 -15.15 1.45
C LEU A 219 -21.43 -14.75 1.79
N SER A 220 -22.41 -15.63 1.56
CA SER A 220 -23.80 -15.43 1.97
C SER A 220 -23.99 -15.52 3.49
N THR A 221 -23.10 -16.23 4.18
CA THR A 221 -23.19 -16.53 5.62
C THR A 221 -22.00 -16.02 6.43
N ARG A 222 -20.99 -15.45 5.77
CA ARG A 222 -19.75 -14.97 6.41
C ARG A 222 -19.47 -13.56 5.95
N ARG A 223 -19.03 -12.67 6.85
CA ARG A 223 -18.63 -11.31 6.49
C ARG A 223 -17.39 -11.31 5.60
N PHE A 224 -16.36 -12.09 5.95
CA PHE A 224 -15.12 -12.28 5.21
C PHE A 224 -14.87 -13.76 4.87
N ILE A 225 -13.90 -14.04 4.01
CA ILE A 225 -13.75 -15.38 3.43
C ILE A 225 -13.39 -16.46 4.46
N ASN A 226 -12.72 -16.09 5.56
CA ASN A 226 -12.40 -16.97 6.68
C ASN A 226 -13.29 -16.76 7.93
N GLY A 227 -14.35 -15.95 7.83
CA GLY A 227 -15.28 -15.72 8.95
C GLY A 227 -15.50 -14.23 9.25
N ASP A 228 -15.20 -13.82 10.49
CA ASP A 228 -15.48 -12.48 11.02
C ASP A 228 -14.43 -11.42 10.69
N TYR A 229 -13.21 -11.83 10.34
CA TYR A 229 -12.06 -10.93 10.20
C TYR A 229 -11.35 -11.12 8.86
N ILE A 230 -10.77 -10.03 8.35
CA ILE A 230 -9.94 -10.00 7.14
C ILE A 230 -8.63 -10.73 7.41
N THR A 231 -8.27 -11.64 6.50
CA THR A 231 -7.01 -12.40 6.52
C THR A 231 -6.26 -12.28 5.18
N LEU A 232 -5.11 -12.95 5.02
CA LEU A 232 -4.35 -12.95 3.76
C LEU A 232 -5.17 -13.41 2.55
N SER A 233 -6.06 -14.39 2.71
CA SER A 233 -6.93 -14.88 1.64
C SER A 233 -7.93 -13.81 1.17
N ASP A 234 -8.40 -12.93 2.07
CA ASP A 234 -9.25 -11.80 1.72
C ASP A 234 -8.50 -10.76 0.88
N ILE A 235 -7.24 -10.47 1.22
CA ILE A 235 -6.37 -9.62 0.40
C ILE A 235 -6.23 -10.22 -1.00
N HIS A 236 -6.04 -11.55 -1.09
CA HIS A 236 -5.91 -12.25 -2.36
C HIS A 236 -7.17 -12.17 -3.21
N LEU A 237 -8.35 -12.38 -2.61
CA LEU A 237 -9.61 -12.33 -3.31
C LEU A 237 -9.95 -10.90 -3.73
N TYR A 238 -9.83 -9.94 -2.81
CA TYR A 238 -10.15 -8.54 -3.05
C TYR A 238 -9.43 -7.96 -4.28
N VAL A 239 -8.10 -8.14 -4.36
CA VAL A 239 -7.33 -7.56 -5.48
C VAL A 239 -7.75 -8.12 -6.83
N ALA A 240 -8.27 -9.34 -6.86
CA ALA A 240 -8.81 -9.96 -8.06
C ALA A 240 -10.21 -9.45 -8.39
N LEU A 241 -11.12 -9.40 -7.41
CA LEU A 241 -12.49 -8.91 -7.59
C LEU A 241 -12.51 -7.45 -8.04
N ILE A 242 -11.70 -6.58 -7.45
CA ILE A 242 -11.69 -5.16 -7.84
C ILE A 242 -11.20 -4.97 -9.28
N ARG A 243 -10.30 -5.82 -9.76
CA ARG A 243 -9.85 -5.79 -11.17
C ARG A 243 -10.85 -6.45 -12.11
N PHE A 244 -11.62 -7.41 -11.63
CA PHE A 244 -12.75 -7.96 -12.37
C PHE A 244 -13.81 -6.90 -12.63
N HIS A 245 -14.17 -6.14 -11.60
CA HIS A 245 -15.05 -4.97 -11.68
C HIS A 245 -14.55 -3.95 -12.70
N ILE A 246 -13.28 -3.54 -12.60
CA ILE A 246 -12.76 -2.43 -13.42
C ILE A 246 -12.39 -2.84 -14.85
N ASN A 247 -11.86 -4.05 -15.08
CA ASN A 247 -11.20 -4.37 -16.35
C ASN A 247 -11.34 -5.81 -16.85
N TYR A 248 -11.32 -6.85 -16.01
CA TYR A 248 -11.13 -8.21 -16.54
C TYR A 248 -12.27 -8.63 -17.47
N HIS A 249 -13.50 -8.21 -17.21
CA HIS A 249 -14.64 -8.46 -18.09
C HIS A 249 -14.40 -7.94 -19.53
N LEU A 250 -13.71 -6.80 -19.67
CA LEU A 250 -13.35 -6.19 -20.94
C LEU A 250 -12.08 -6.82 -21.52
N VAL A 251 -10.98 -6.83 -20.76
CA VAL A 251 -9.63 -7.13 -21.26
C VAL A 251 -9.38 -8.62 -21.42
N PHE A 252 -10.02 -9.44 -20.58
CA PHE A 252 -9.88 -10.89 -20.58
C PHE A 252 -11.13 -11.62 -21.04
N GLY A 253 -12.19 -10.89 -21.40
CA GLY A 253 -13.41 -11.48 -21.95
C GLY A 253 -14.21 -12.32 -20.97
N VAL A 254 -13.95 -12.24 -19.65
CA VAL A 254 -14.73 -12.92 -18.62
C VAL A 254 -16.02 -12.15 -18.35
N ASN A 255 -17.01 -12.27 -19.24
CA ASN A 255 -18.15 -11.34 -19.31
C ASN A 255 -19.54 -11.98 -19.10
N LYS A 256 -19.64 -13.15 -18.45
CA LYS A 256 -20.92 -13.82 -18.15
C LYS A 256 -21.85 -12.97 -17.27
N LYS A 257 -21.29 -12.34 -16.25
CA LYS A 257 -21.93 -11.48 -15.25
C LYS A 257 -20.93 -10.41 -14.81
N ARG A 258 -21.41 -9.26 -14.36
CA ARG A 258 -20.57 -8.24 -13.69
C ARG A 258 -20.37 -8.63 -12.23
N LEU A 259 -19.36 -8.06 -11.57
CA LEU A 259 -19.22 -8.23 -10.11
C LEU A 259 -20.46 -7.74 -9.36
N GLU A 260 -21.06 -6.63 -9.82
CA GLU A 260 -22.29 -6.06 -9.26
C GLU A 260 -23.49 -7.00 -9.30
N ASP A 261 -23.50 -7.99 -10.21
CA ASP A 261 -24.60 -8.96 -10.34
C ASP A 261 -24.49 -10.11 -9.30
N TYR A 262 -23.43 -10.11 -8.48
CA TYR A 262 -23.21 -11.02 -7.36
C TYR A 262 -23.40 -10.27 -6.03
N PRO A 263 -24.57 -10.35 -5.38
CA PRO A 263 -24.87 -9.51 -4.22
C PRO A 263 -23.88 -9.71 -3.05
N ASN A 264 -23.45 -10.93 -2.75
CA ASN A 264 -22.51 -11.16 -1.64
C ASN A 264 -21.10 -10.72 -2.01
N LEU A 265 -20.57 -11.11 -3.17
CA LEU A 265 -19.25 -10.70 -3.65
C LEU A 265 -19.13 -9.18 -3.85
N TRP A 266 -20.18 -8.55 -4.37
CA TRP A 266 -20.21 -7.09 -4.55
C TRP A 266 -20.16 -6.39 -3.20
N ASN A 267 -21.05 -6.75 -2.28
CA ASN A 267 -21.04 -6.18 -0.93
C ASN A 267 -19.72 -6.46 -0.20
N TYR A 268 -19.15 -7.65 -0.37
CA TYR A 268 -17.87 -8.05 0.22
C TYR A 268 -16.73 -7.18 -0.29
N THR A 269 -16.65 -7.00 -1.61
CA THR A 269 -15.62 -6.17 -2.24
C THR A 269 -15.71 -4.73 -1.78
N ARG A 270 -16.93 -4.20 -1.63
CA ARG A 270 -17.16 -2.84 -1.10
C ARG A 270 -16.78 -2.71 0.37
N ASP A 271 -17.10 -3.71 1.20
CA ASP A 271 -16.80 -3.69 2.63
C ASP A 271 -15.27 -3.65 2.84
N ILE A 272 -14.52 -4.45 2.06
CA ILE A 272 -13.06 -4.41 2.07
C ILE A 272 -12.52 -3.12 1.44
N TYR A 273 -13.07 -2.66 0.30
CA TYR A 273 -12.62 -1.43 -0.38
C TYR A 273 -12.65 -0.21 0.54
N GLN A 274 -13.66 -0.12 1.41
CA GLN A 274 -13.83 0.99 2.36
C GLN A 274 -12.91 0.90 3.59
N THR A 275 -12.08 -0.15 3.69
CA THR A 275 -11.14 -0.34 4.80
C THR A 275 -9.84 0.43 4.53
N GLU A 276 -9.32 1.14 5.52
CA GLU A 276 -8.03 1.82 5.42
C GLU A 276 -6.91 0.83 5.03
N GLY A 277 -5.95 1.28 4.21
CA GLY A 277 -4.94 0.43 3.60
C GLY A 277 -5.41 -0.29 2.34
N PHE A 278 -6.69 -0.64 2.20
CA PHE A 278 -7.25 -1.14 0.94
C PHE A 278 -7.64 0.01 0.01
N TYR A 279 -8.42 0.97 0.50
CA TYR A 279 -8.83 2.16 -0.25
C TYR A 279 -7.62 2.91 -0.80
N ASP A 280 -6.64 3.17 0.08
CA ASP A 280 -5.48 4.01 -0.22
C ASP A 280 -4.60 3.44 -1.33
N TYR A 281 -4.52 2.11 -1.43
CA TYR A 281 -3.64 1.40 -2.36
C TYR A 281 -4.37 0.76 -3.54
N THR A 282 -5.64 1.10 -3.73
CA THR A 282 -6.45 0.66 -4.87
C THR A 282 -6.66 1.82 -5.82
N LYS A 283 -5.65 2.05 -6.68
CA LYS A 283 -5.66 3.15 -7.65
C LYS A 283 -6.45 2.76 -8.90
N LEU A 284 -7.79 2.80 -8.81
CA LEU A 284 -8.73 2.35 -9.86
C LEU A 284 -8.39 2.90 -11.24
N GLU A 285 -8.07 4.19 -11.35
CA GLU A 285 -7.69 4.82 -12.62
C GLU A 285 -6.37 4.29 -13.18
N LEU A 286 -5.38 4.02 -12.33
CA LEU A 286 -4.09 3.44 -12.75
C LEU A 286 -4.25 1.97 -13.15
N ILE A 287 -5.11 1.22 -12.45
CA ILE A 287 -5.51 -0.14 -12.83
C ILE A 287 -6.14 -0.11 -14.23
N LYS A 288 -7.14 0.75 -14.46
CA LYS A 288 -7.81 0.94 -15.76
C LYS A 288 -6.82 1.28 -16.87
N ARG A 289 -5.99 2.31 -16.63
CA ARG A 289 -4.96 2.79 -17.55
C ARG A 289 -3.98 1.68 -17.92
N HIS A 290 -3.50 0.90 -16.95
CA HIS A 290 -2.56 -0.18 -17.21
C HIS A 290 -3.14 -1.23 -18.16
N TYR A 291 -4.30 -1.82 -17.85
CA TYR A 291 -4.85 -2.91 -18.65
C TYR A 291 -5.34 -2.48 -20.03
N GLN A 292 -5.77 -1.23 -20.20
CA GLN A 292 -6.33 -0.77 -21.48
C GLN A 292 -5.29 -0.09 -22.38
N GLN A 293 -4.28 0.58 -21.81
CA GLN A 293 -3.33 1.38 -22.58
C GLN A 293 -1.88 0.87 -22.52
N SER A 294 -1.51 0.01 -21.56
CA SER A 294 -0.14 -0.51 -21.52
C SER A 294 0.16 -1.23 -22.83
N PRO A 295 1.32 -1.00 -23.46
CA PRO A 295 1.55 -1.46 -24.83
C PRO A 295 1.40 -2.97 -25.03
N HIS A 296 1.82 -3.75 -24.04
CA HIS A 296 1.66 -5.20 -24.00
C HIS A 296 0.25 -5.67 -23.60
N MET A 297 -0.72 -4.80 -23.40
CA MET A 297 -2.11 -5.17 -23.09
C MET A 297 -3.09 -4.59 -24.13
N ARG A 298 -2.87 -3.36 -24.59
CA ARG A 298 -3.70 -2.73 -25.63
C ARG A 298 -3.77 -3.55 -26.92
N ALA A 299 -2.69 -4.26 -27.26
CA ALA A 299 -2.62 -5.13 -28.42
C ALA A 299 -3.62 -6.31 -28.33
N LYS A 300 -3.83 -6.86 -27.12
CA LYS A 300 -4.77 -7.97 -26.89
C LYS A 300 -6.22 -7.56 -27.16
N LEU A 301 -6.57 -6.32 -26.82
CA LEU A 301 -7.89 -5.74 -27.04
C LEU A 301 -8.11 -5.23 -28.47
N GLY A 302 -7.07 -5.19 -29.31
CA GLY A 302 -7.12 -4.40 -30.54
C GLY A 302 -7.37 -2.90 -30.27
N ASN A 303 -6.96 -2.39 -29.10
CA ASN A 303 -7.10 -0.97 -28.74
C ASN A 303 -6.01 -0.14 -29.44
N VAL A 304 -6.14 0.00 -30.77
CA VAL A 304 -5.15 0.64 -31.64
C VAL A 304 -4.88 2.08 -31.25
N TYR A 305 -5.93 2.80 -30.87
CA TYR A 305 -5.87 4.23 -30.53
C TYR A 305 -5.52 4.50 -29.07
N GLY A 306 -5.35 3.45 -28.25
CA GLY A 306 -5.06 3.60 -26.83
C GLY A 306 -6.15 4.35 -26.07
N LEU A 307 -7.42 4.14 -26.43
CA LEU A 307 -8.54 4.77 -25.73
C LEU A 307 -8.72 4.16 -24.34
N LEU A 308 -9.19 4.98 -23.40
CA LEU A 308 -9.55 4.55 -22.06
C LEU A 308 -11.07 4.57 -21.93
N GLY A 309 -11.66 3.43 -21.54
CA GLY A 309 -13.09 3.34 -21.24
C GLY A 309 -13.48 4.25 -20.07
N ALA A 310 -14.63 4.91 -20.20
CA ALA A 310 -15.12 5.84 -19.18
C ALA A 310 -15.66 5.13 -17.93
N GLY A 311 -16.25 3.94 -18.08
CA GLY A 311 -16.83 3.17 -16.97
C GLY A 311 -15.85 2.20 -16.29
N PRO A 312 -16.32 1.42 -15.31
CA PRO A 312 -17.65 1.53 -14.68
C PRO A 312 -17.76 2.76 -13.75
N ASP A 313 -18.99 3.13 -13.35
CA ASP A 313 -19.21 4.12 -12.29
C ASP A 313 -18.83 3.53 -10.93
N ASN A 314 -17.81 4.11 -10.29
CA ASN A 314 -17.24 3.58 -9.06
C ASN A 314 -17.83 4.19 -7.79
N ARG A 315 -18.79 5.12 -7.89
CA ARG A 315 -19.39 5.78 -6.71
C ARG A 315 -20.05 4.80 -5.75
N GLN A 316 -20.61 3.70 -6.29
CA GLN A 316 -21.24 2.66 -5.46
C GLN A 316 -20.26 1.93 -4.54
N LEU A 317 -18.94 1.97 -4.82
CA LEU A 317 -17.93 1.33 -3.96
C LEU A 317 -17.92 1.89 -2.53
N LEU A 318 -18.38 3.13 -2.35
CA LEU A 318 -18.44 3.83 -1.06
C LEU A 318 -19.83 3.78 -0.41
N SER A 319 -20.81 3.12 -1.03
CA SER A 319 -22.13 2.96 -0.41
C SER A 319 -22.10 1.88 0.69
N THR A 320 -23.01 1.99 1.65
CA THR A 320 -23.16 1.01 2.73
C THR A 320 -23.43 -0.40 2.19
N THR A 321 -22.89 -1.41 2.88
CA THR A 321 -22.89 -2.80 2.40
C THR A 321 -23.83 -3.72 3.17
N GLY A 322 -24.13 -3.41 4.43
CA GLY A 322 -24.98 -4.24 5.29
C GLY A 322 -24.35 -5.57 5.68
N ARG A 323 -23.01 -5.72 5.55
CA ARG A 323 -22.30 -6.98 5.85
C ARG A 323 -21.90 -7.13 7.30
N GLU A 324 -21.90 -6.05 8.06
CA GLU A 324 -21.68 -6.03 9.50
C GLU A 324 -22.63 -6.97 10.25
N LYS A 325 -23.86 -7.17 9.76
CA LYS A 325 -24.85 -8.12 10.31
C LYS A 325 -24.45 -9.59 10.21
N LEU A 326 -23.48 -9.92 9.35
CA LEU A 326 -22.97 -11.28 9.17
C LEU A 326 -21.82 -11.60 10.14
N SER A 327 -21.43 -10.64 10.97
CA SER A 327 -20.31 -10.80 11.88
C SER A 327 -20.74 -10.88 13.34
N ALA A 328 -20.03 -11.71 14.11
CA ALA A 328 -20.13 -11.72 15.56
C ALA A 328 -19.46 -10.48 16.21
N ASP A 329 -18.62 -9.75 15.46
CA ASP A 329 -17.99 -8.49 15.86
C ASP A 329 -18.18 -7.41 14.78
N PRO A 330 -19.40 -6.81 14.67
CA PRO A 330 -19.73 -5.87 13.59
C PRO A 330 -18.82 -4.64 13.49
N GLU A 331 -18.24 -4.19 14.62
CA GLU A 331 -17.43 -2.97 14.70
C GLU A 331 -15.97 -3.19 14.26
N ASN A 332 -15.49 -4.44 14.25
CA ASN A 332 -14.12 -4.76 13.89
C ASN A 332 -14.04 -5.58 12.61
N LYS A 333 -13.05 -5.25 11.76
CA LYS A 333 -12.76 -6.02 10.54
C LYS A 333 -11.50 -6.86 10.65
N PHE A 334 -10.75 -6.71 11.74
CA PHE A 334 -9.48 -7.39 11.96
C PHE A 334 -9.43 -7.94 13.37
N THR A 335 -8.80 -9.10 13.52
CA THR A 335 -8.14 -9.47 14.77
C THR A 335 -6.81 -8.76 14.86
N TYR A 336 -6.37 -8.46 16.07
CA TYR A 336 -5.08 -7.84 16.33
C TYR A 336 -4.16 -8.85 17.00
N GLU A 337 -2.88 -8.82 16.67
CA GLU A 337 -1.90 -9.61 17.40
C GLU A 337 -1.83 -9.11 18.85
N LYS A 338 -1.67 -10.05 19.79
CA LYS A 338 -1.40 -9.69 21.18
C LYS A 338 0.03 -9.13 21.25
N GLU A 339 0.14 -7.86 21.61
CA GLU A 339 1.43 -7.16 21.70
C GLU A 339 2.15 -7.57 23.00
N ASP A 340 3.19 -8.40 22.87
CA ASP A 340 4.07 -8.78 24.00
C ASP A 340 5.37 -7.93 24.03
N ARG A 341 5.54 -6.96 23.12
CA ARG A 341 6.72 -6.07 23.09
C ARG A 341 6.58 -4.91 24.08
N PRO A 342 7.57 -4.66 24.97
CA PRO A 342 7.53 -3.57 25.95
C PRO A 342 7.72 -2.16 25.37
N LEU A 343 8.08 -2.01 24.09
CA LEU A 343 8.49 -0.73 23.50
C LEU A 343 7.38 0.34 23.47
N TYR A 344 6.11 -0.06 23.61
CA TYR A 344 4.93 0.81 23.51
C TYR A 344 3.95 0.58 24.66
N ALA A 345 4.44 0.22 25.85
CA ALA A 345 3.56 -0.04 26.97
C ALA A 345 2.71 1.19 27.36
N HIS A 346 3.19 2.41 27.02
CA HIS A 346 2.53 3.69 27.32
C HIS A 346 2.13 3.78 28.81
N GLN A 347 3.02 3.26 29.66
CA GLN A 347 2.84 3.12 31.11
C GLN A 347 3.56 4.23 31.88
N ASN A 348 4.64 4.75 31.32
CA ASN A 348 5.46 5.78 31.95
C ASN A 348 5.94 6.82 30.94
N GLU A 349 6.55 7.90 31.44
CA GLU A 349 6.97 9.05 30.64
C GLU A 349 8.06 8.72 29.62
N ALA A 350 8.96 7.79 29.95
CA ALA A 350 10.00 7.36 29.02
C ALA A 350 9.42 6.61 27.82
N ASP A 351 8.34 5.84 28.02
CA ASP A 351 7.63 5.15 26.93
C ASP A 351 7.03 6.16 25.95
N GLU A 352 6.34 7.19 26.46
CA GLU A 352 5.73 8.24 25.62
C GLU A 352 6.77 9.02 24.83
N ILE A 353 7.88 9.41 25.48
CA ILE A 353 8.96 10.14 24.82
C ILE A 353 9.61 9.29 23.73
N THR A 354 9.83 7.99 24.00
CA THR A 354 10.39 7.07 23.01
C THR A 354 9.46 6.93 21.81
N TYR A 355 8.16 6.72 22.06
CA TYR A 355 7.16 6.65 21.00
C TYR A 355 7.15 7.90 20.13
N MET A 356 7.10 9.10 20.73
CA MET A 356 7.09 10.36 19.98
C MET A 356 8.36 10.54 19.15
N LYS A 357 9.53 10.22 19.69
CA LYS A 357 10.80 10.31 18.95
C LYS A 357 10.80 9.40 17.72
N GLU A 358 10.41 8.15 17.90
CA GLU A 358 10.52 7.13 16.85
C GLU A 358 9.39 7.21 15.81
N ASN A 359 8.17 7.54 16.24
CA ASN A 359 6.98 7.43 15.39
C ASN A 359 6.40 8.77 14.94
N LEU A 360 6.73 9.89 15.59
CA LEU A 360 6.24 11.22 15.19
C LEU A 360 7.38 12.12 14.68
N LEU A 361 8.39 12.39 15.51
CA LEU A 361 9.47 13.32 15.18
C LEU A 361 10.38 12.80 14.06
N LEU A 362 10.84 11.56 14.15
CA LEU A 362 11.73 10.98 13.13
C LEU A 362 11.06 10.94 11.74
N PRO A 363 9.79 10.54 11.58
CA PRO A 363 9.10 10.66 10.30
C PRO A 363 8.99 12.10 9.79
N ILE A 364 8.69 13.09 10.64
CA ILE A 364 8.65 14.51 10.27
C ILE A 364 10.01 14.99 9.74
N GLU A 365 11.09 14.66 10.44
CA GLU A 365 12.45 15.00 10.02
C GLU A 365 12.81 14.35 8.67
N LYS A 366 12.49 13.06 8.51
CA LYS A 366 12.72 12.33 7.27
C LYS A 366 11.89 12.89 6.11
N ALA A 367 10.66 13.35 6.37
CA ALA A 367 9.81 14.01 5.38
C ALA A 367 10.38 15.36 4.95
N GLY A 368 10.90 16.17 5.89
CA GLY A 368 11.58 17.42 5.59
C GLY A 368 12.84 17.25 4.75
N ALA A 369 13.51 16.09 4.85
CA ALA A 369 14.66 15.73 4.02
C ALA A 369 14.29 14.95 2.74
N ALA A 370 13.01 14.64 2.52
CA ALA A 370 12.59 13.79 1.40
C ALA A 370 12.76 14.53 0.07
N THR A 371 13.56 13.95 -0.83
CA THR A 371 13.78 14.50 -2.18
C THR A 371 12.82 13.92 -3.22
N PHE A 372 12.02 12.92 -2.85
CA PHE A 372 11.15 12.18 -3.76
C PHE A 372 9.75 12.01 -3.19
N GLN A 373 8.76 12.05 -4.08
CA GLN A 373 7.34 11.97 -3.72
C GLN A 373 7.00 10.67 -2.97
N THR A 374 7.61 9.55 -3.34
CA THR A 374 7.35 8.24 -2.70
C THR A 374 7.86 8.17 -1.25
N ASP A 375 9.00 8.78 -0.95
CA ASP A 375 9.52 8.88 0.41
C ASP A 375 8.72 9.90 1.24
N LEU A 376 8.34 11.03 0.64
CA LEU A 376 7.47 12.01 1.30
C LEU A 376 6.11 11.39 1.67
N GLU A 377 5.46 10.70 0.73
CA GLU A 377 4.20 9.98 0.98
C GLU A 377 4.37 8.95 2.12
N ARG A 378 5.45 8.16 2.06
CA ARG A 378 5.79 7.17 3.09
C ARG A 378 5.88 7.80 4.49
N PHE A 379 6.65 8.87 4.65
CA PHE A 379 6.87 9.47 5.97
C PHE A 379 5.64 10.24 6.46
N ALA A 380 4.88 10.86 5.57
CA ALA A 380 3.62 11.50 5.94
C ALA A 380 2.54 10.49 6.37
N TYR A 381 2.51 9.28 5.78
CA TYR A 381 1.65 8.21 6.26
C TYR A 381 2.05 7.73 7.66
N GLN A 382 3.35 7.64 7.96
CA GLN A 382 3.83 7.26 9.29
C GLN A 382 3.46 8.29 10.36
N GLU A 383 3.58 9.57 10.02
CA GLU A 383 3.12 10.67 10.86
C GLU A 383 1.61 10.58 11.12
N LYS A 384 0.80 10.40 10.06
CA LYS A 384 -0.66 10.22 10.22
C LYS A 384 -0.98 9.02 11.11
N ASP A 385 -0.30 7.90 10.92
CA ASP A 385 -0.46 6.70 11.75
C ASP A 385 -0.16 7.03 13.24
N ALA A 386 0.91 7.80 13.49
CA ALA A 386 1.28 8.20 14.84
C ALA A 386 0.30 9.16 15.51
N LEU A 387 -0.19 10.16 14.77
CA LEU A 387 -1.22 11.10 15.25
C LEU A 387 -2.55 10.39 15.50
N THR A 388 -2.92 9.41 14.66
CA THR A 388 -4.13 8.61 14.84
C THR A 388 -4.09 7.81 16.14
N GLU A 389 -2.95 7.19 16.46
CA GLU A 389 -2.79 6.45 17.72
C GLU A 389 -2.80 7.41 18.93
N ILE A 390 -2.14 8.57 18.84
CA ILE A 390 -2.20 9.59 19.90
C ILE A 390 -3.65 10.05 20.14
N ASP A 391 -4.39 10.39 19.08
CA ASP A 391 -5.80 10.81 19.19
C ASP A 391 -6.67 9.73 19.83
N LYS A 392 -6.49 8.47 19.40
CA LYS A 392 -7.20 7.32 19.96
C LYS A 392 -6.92 7.14 21.45
N ARG A 393 -5.67 7.32 21.91
CA ARG A 393 -5.33 7.24 23.34
C ARG A 393 -5.94 8.40 24.13
N LEU A 394 -5.90 9.61 23.59
CA LEU A 394 -6.52 10.81 24.16
C LEU A 394 -8.05 10.76 24.18
N SER A 395 -8.69 9.89 23.39
CA SER A 395 -10.14 9.65 23.52
C SER A 395 -10.53 9.04 24.86
N LYS A 396 -9.58 8.36 25.55
CA LYS A 396 -9.80 7.64 26.81
C LYS A 396 -9.11 8.27 28.01
N ARG A 397 -8.17 9.20 27.79
CA ARG A 397 -7.35 9.83 28.82
C ARG A 397 -7.41 11.34 28.67
N LYS A 398 -7.23 12.07 29.77
CA LYS A 398 -7.15 13.53 29.71
C LYS A 398 -5.81 13.98 29.12
N TYR A 399 -4.72 13.39 29.60
CA TYR A 399 -3.34 13.58 29.14
C TYR A 399 -2.68 12.23 28.80
N LEU A 400 -1.44 12.23 28.30
CA LEU A 400 -0.78 11.01 27.79
C LEU A 400 -0.73 9.89 28.85
N LEU A 401 -0.43 10.23 30.10
CA LEU A 401 -0.29 9.29 31.21
C LEU A 401 -1.42 9.35 32.26
N GLY A 402 -2.60 9.81 31.87
CA GLY A 402 -3.79 9.86 32.73
C GLY A 402 -4.26 11.28 33.00
N ASP A 403 -4.36 11.67 34.28
CA ASP A 403 -5.01 12.93 34.69
C ASP A 403 -4.03 14.06 35.05
N THR A 404 -2.73 13.78 35.08
CA THR A 404 -1.67 14.75 35.36
C THR A 404 -0.82 15.03 34.13
N VAL A 405 -0.43 16.29 33.95
CA VAL A 405 0.49 16.71 32.89
C VAL A 405 1.92 16.27 33.23
N THR A 406 2.64 15.84 32.21
CA THR A 406 4.03 15.34 32.29
C THR A 406 4.93 16.07 31.29
N GLU A 407 6.25 15.85 31.33
CA GLU A 407 7.16 16.39 30.32
C GLU A 407 6.90 15.78 28.93
N ALA A 408 6.36 14.56 28.87
CA ALA A 408 5.88 14.00 27.60
C ALA A 408 4.75 14.85 26.99
N ASP A 409 3.83 15.36 27.81
CA ASP A 409 2.74 16.22 27.33
C ASP A 409 3.28 17.57 26.82
N LYS A 410 4.26 18.13 27.53
CA LYS A 410 4.95 19.35 27.10
C LYS A 410 5.67 19.16 25.76
N LEU A 411 6.39 18.05 25.59
CA LEU A 411 7.07 17.72 24.34
C LEU A 411 6.07 17.54 23.18
N LEU A 412 4.95 16.85 23.41
CA LEU A 412 3.91 16.68 22.41
C LEU A 412 3.31 18.03 22.01
N TYR A 413 2.96 18.87 22.98
CA TYR A 413 2.42 20.21 22.74
C TYR A 413 3.33 21.06 21.85
N GLN A 414 4.61 21.14 22.19
CA GLN A 414 5.60 21.85 21.37
C GLN A 414 5.69 21.27 19.96
N THR A 415 5.63 19.95 19.83
CA THR A 415 5.70 19.24 18.55
C THR A 415 4.49 19.54 17.68
N LEU A 416 3.28 19.52 18.25
CA LEU A 416 2.03 19.81 17.54
C LEU A 416 1.97 21.26 17.07
N LEU A 417 2.43 22.21 17.89
CA LEU A 417 2.55 23.61 17.48
C LEU A 417 3.55 23.79 16.34
N ARG A 418 4.76 23.22 16.42
CA ARG A 418 5.71 23.25 15.29
C ARG A 418 5.13 22.57 14.06
N HIS A 419 4.41 21.47 14.23
CA HIS A 419 3.78 20.77 13.13
C HIS A 419 2.76 21.67 12.41
N GLY A 420 1.79 22.22 13.13
CA GLY A 420 0.72 23.04 12.55
C GLY A 420 1.21 24.34 11.92
N TYR A 421 2.18 25.01 12.54
CA TYR A 421 2.61 26.36 12.13
C TYR A 421 3.85 26.37 11.22
N ILE A 422 4.63 25.28 11.19
CA ILE A 422 5.93 25.22 10.50
C ILE A 422 6.00 23.99 9.58
N TYR A 423 6.00 22.79 10.14
CA TYR A 423 6.35 21.57 9.40
C TYR A 423 5.33 21.22 8.32
N TYR A 424 4.04 21.44 8.60
CA TYR A 424 2.97 21.24 7.63
C TYR A 424 3.24 21.98 6.31
N TYR A 425 3.66 23.23 6.41
CA TYR A 425 3.94 24.10 5.27
C TYR A 425 5.31 23.84 4.64
N LEU A 426 6.37 23.76 5.45
CA LEU A 426 7.73 23.62 4.94
C LEU A 426 8.00 22.23 4.36
N TYR A 427 7.48 21.18 4.98
CA TYR A 427 7.76 19.80 4.60
C TYR A 427 6.66 19.19 3.73
N LYS A 428 5.66 19.99 3.32
CA LYS A 428 4.58 19.58 2.40
C LYS A 428 3.81 18.36 2.91
N LEU A 429 3.59 18.30 4.22
CA LEU A 429 2.89 17.23 4.93
C LEU A 429 1.37 17.36 4.73
N ASN A 430 0.89 17.33 3.49
CA ASN A 430 -0.52 17.58 3.12
C ASN A 430 -1.49 16.44 3.51
N PHE A 431 -1.14 15.59 4.47
CA PHE A 431 -1.83 14.31 4.71
C PHE A 431 -2.64 14.27 6.01
N ALA A 432 -2.22 15.00 7.05
CA ALA A 432 -3.01 15.17 8.27
C ALA A 432 -2.58 16.44 9.03
N LYS A 433 -3.53 17.33 9.34
CA LYS A 433 -3.32 18.45 10.26
C LYS A 433 -3.61 17.97 11.69
N SER A 434 -2.93 18.50 12.70
CA SER A 434 -3.21 18.12 14.10
C SER A 434 -4.67 18.37 14.49
N PHE A 435 -5.31 19.39 13.91
CA PHE A 435 -6.72 19.72 14.12
C PHE A 435 -7.71 18.88 13.30
N ASP A 436 -7.25 17.98 12.42
CA ASP A 436 -8.11 16.94 11.84
C ASP A 436 -8.50 15.88 12.89
N PHE A 437 -7.81 15.89 14.04
CA PHE A 437 -7.98 14.96 15.15
C PHE A 437 -8.66 15.65 16.35
N ALA A 438 -9.89 15.24 16.66
CA ALA A 438 -10.73 15.94 17.64
C ALA A 438 -10.18 15.87 19.08
N ASN A 439 -9.58 14.75 19.49
CA ASN A 439 -9.04 14.60 20.84
C ASN A 439 -7.70 15.32 20.99
N ILE A 440 -6.89 15.34 19.93
CA ILE A 440 -5.67 16.18 19.87
C ILE A 440 -6.04 17.66 19.98
N ALA A 441 -7.02 18.14 19.20
CA ALA A 441 -7.46 19.53 19.25
C ALA A 441 -7.97 19.92 20.66
N ARG A 442 -8.76 19.06 21.31
CA ARG A 442 -9.18 19.25 22.70
C ARG A 442 -7.98 19.32 23.64
N TYR A 443 -7.06 18.37 23.50
CA TYR A 443 -5.87 18.25 24.33
C TYR A 443 -4.95 19.48 24.21
N GLU A 444 -4.69 19.98 22.99
CA GLU A 444 -3.92 21.21 22.76
C GLU A 444 -4.59 22.43 23.41
N ALA A 445 -5.93 22.54 23.30
CA ALA A 445 -6.68 23.63 23.91
C ALA A 445 -6.62 23.62 25.44
N GLU A 446 -6.66 22.43 26.07
CA GLU A 446 -6.51 22.26 27.51
C GLU A 446 -5.09 22.60 27.99
N LEU A 447 -4.05 22.07 27.31
CA LEU A 447 -2.66 22.35 27.65
C LEU A 447 -2.30 23.84 27.52
N LYS A 448 -2.90 24.54 26.55
CA LYS A 448 -2.73 25.99 26.39
C LYS A 448 -3.21 26.81 27.59
N GLN A 449 -4.08 26.26 28.45
CA GLN A 449 -4.53 26.94 29.67
C GLN A 449 -3.55 26.78 30.85
N ILE A 450 -2.48 26.01 30.68
CA ILE A 450 -1.50 25.70 31.73
C ILE A 450 -0.25 26.56 31.46
N PRO A 451 0.05 27.57 32.31
CA PRO A 451 1.12 28.54 32.03
C PRO A 451 2.48 27.89 31.70
N ASP A 452 2.91 26.90 32.48
CA ASP A 452 4.19 26.21 32.28
C ASP A 452 4.30 25.47 30.94
N ILE A 453 3.17 25.10 30.33
CA ILE A 453 3.10 24.44 29.02
C ILE A 453 2.92 25.46 27.90
N ALA A 454 2.01 26.42 28.07
CA ALA A 454 1.77 27.50 27.11
C ALA A 454 3.05 28.31 26.85
N ASP A 455 3.78 28.66 27.91
CA ASP A 455 5.02 29.45 27.82
C ASP A 455 6.24 28.60 27.42
N SER A 456 6.07 27.29 27.26
CA SER A 456 7.16 26.37 26.91
C SER A 456 7.70 26.56 25.49
N ILE A 457 6.96 27.27 24.63
CA ILE A 457 7.34 27.54 23.24
C ILE A 457 6.77 28.88 22.78
N GLN A 458 7.63 29.70 22.18
CA GLN A 458 7.23 30.92 21.49
C GLN A 458 7.09 30.60 19.99
N ILE A 459 5.95 30.04 19.60
CA ILE A 459 5.77 29.47 18.26
C ILE A 459 5.93 30.51 17.14
N GLU A 460 5.58 31.76 17.38
CA GLU A 460 5.77 32.87 16.43
C GLU A 460 7.24 33.15 16.13
N ASP A 461 8.08 33.13 17.17
CA ASP A 461 9.52 33.34 17.03
C ASP A 461 10.16 32.15 16.30
N GLU A 462 9.75 30.93 16.62
CA GLU A 462 10.20 29.73 15.92
C GLU A 462 9.77 29.71 14.47
N LYS A 463 8.52 30.09 14.17
CA LYS A 463 7.97 30.20 12.81
C LYS A 463 8.73 31.25 12.01
N ARG A 464 8.90 32.46 12.55
CA ARG A 464 9.71 33.51 11.91
C ARG A 464 11.12 33.00 11.63
N LYS A 465 11.76 32.38 12.61
CA LYS A 465 13.12 31.83 12.45
C LYS A 465 13.17 30.75 11.36
N ALA A 466 12.19 29.85 11.30
CA ALA A 466 12.14 28.79 10.32
C ALA A 466 11.99 29.32 8.88
N PHE A 467 11.06 30.24 8.65
CA PHE A 467 10.80 30.79 7.31
C PHE A 467 11.87 31.80 6.86
N LEU A 468 12.35 32.67 7.77
CA LEU A 468 13.41 33.64 7.46
C LEU A 468 14.80 33.02 7.43
N GLY A 469 14.97 31.83 8.01
CA GLY A 469 16.20 31.05 7.94
C GLY A 469 16.37 30.25 6.65
N LEU A 470 15.37 30.24 5.76
CA LEU A 470 15.46 29.62 4.44
C LEU A 470 16.46 30.39 3.56
N GLU A 471 17.19 29.68 2.70
CA GLU A 471 18.03 30.32 1.69
C GLU A 471 17.17 31.16 0.72
N ASP A 472 17.76 32.22 0.14
CA ASP A 472 17.05 33.11 -0.80
C ASP A 472 16.45 32.36 -2.00
N ALA A 473 17.01 31.22 -2.39
CA ALA A 473 16.44 30.38 -3.45
C ALA A 473 15.06 29.80 -3.07
N TRP A 474 14.81 29.59 -1.78
CA TRP A 474 13.58 29.03 -1.23
C TRP A 474 12.65 30.12 -0.68
N ASN A 475 13.16 31.27 -0.26
CA ASN A 475 12.37 32.41 0.22
C ASN A 475 12.94 33.78 -0.24
N PRO A 476 12.90 34.11 -1.55
CA PRO A 476 13.56 35.30 -2.11
C PRO A 476 12.96 36.64 -1.65
N TYR A 477 11.80 36.59 -1.01
CA TYR A 477 11.07 37.76 -0.55
C TYR A 477 11.00 37.85 0.98
N HIS A 478 11.69 36.95 1.70
CA HIS A 478 11.70 36.89 3.17
C HIS A 478 10.29 36.91 3.77
N LEU A 479 9.37 36.15 3.16
CA LEU A 479 7.99 36.07 3.60
C LEU A 479 7.85 35.01 4.70
N VAL A 480 6.99 35.29 5.67
CA VAL A 480 6.55 34.32 6.67
C VAL A 480 5.12 33.95 6.30
N PHE A 481 4.85 32.65 6.14
CA PHE A 481 3.54 32.18 5.73
C PHE A 481 2.52 32.40 6.87
N CYS A 482 1.36 32.98 6.56
CA CYS A 482 0.24 33.06 7.49
C CYS A 482 -0.83 32.04 7.07
N GLY A 483 -1.09 31.05 7.92
CA GLY A 483 -2.12 30.04 7.75
C GLY A 483 -3.39 30.33 8.55
N PRO A 484 -4.47 29.55 8.33
CA PRO A 484 -5.75 29.72 9.03
C PRO A 484 -5.66 29.67 10.56
N GLU A 485 -4.66 28.97 11.10
CA GLU A 485 -4.37 28.89 12.53
C GLU A 485 -3.92 30.22 13.14
N ASP A 486 -3.44 31.17 12.31
CA ASP A 486 -3.03 32.50 12.75
C ASP A 486 -4.22 33.47 12.90
N GLU A 487 -5.42 33.13 12.39
CA GLU A 487 -6.59 34.04 12.37
C GLU A 487 -7.22 34.31 13.75
N VAL A 488 -6.90 33.50 14.77
CA VAL A 488 -7.45 33.67 16.13
C VAL A 488 -6.83 34.87 16.87
N TRP A 489 -5.85 35.57 16.29
CA TRP A 489 -4.99 36.52 17.00
C TRP A 489 -4.80 37.88 16.31
N GLN A 490 -5.79 38.38 15.54
CA GLN A 490 -5.84 39.79 15.11
C GLN A 490 -6.61 40.66 16.12
#